data_AF-A0A954I797-F1
#
_entry.id   AF-A0A954I797-F1
#
_cell.length_a   1.000
_cell.length_b   1.000
_cell.length_c   1.000
_cell.angle_alpha   90.00
_cell.angle_beta   90.00
_cell.angle_gamma   90.00
#
_symmetry.space_group_name_H-M   'P 1'
#
loop_
_entity.id
_entity.type
_entity.pdbx_description
1 polymer ?
#
loop_
_entity_poly.entity_id
_entity_poly.type
_entity_poly.pdbx_seq_one_letter_code
_entity_poly.pdbx_strand_id
1 'polypeptide(L)'
;MSRCRMHVVDAKTNGVAGVVVWSPTKSLWLGSMMLTALVAGPLTWTLNAAVMSALLTAGTLCFGHSVGMHRLLIHRSFVCPRWLEYAMVYAGTLVGLGGPRRMLYMHDIRDWCQRQSACHPFYTHQSGIVKDAIWNLHCECHLEHPPEFRPEAAVTQNRFYQLLDRHWIAAQLPVAAVLFAAGGVPWLVWGISVRVTTSTIGHWLVGYIAHNMGQQEWHIRGASVQGYNIAGLGLLTMGEAWHNNHHAF
;
A
#
# COMPACT_ATOMS: atom_id res chain seq x y z
N MET A 1 -18.79 -8.61 9.38
CA MET A 1 -18.07 -9.84 8.97
C MET A 1 -17.40 -9.58 7.64
N SER A 2 -16.08 -9.39 7.63
CA SER A 2 -15.30 -9.32 6.37
C SER A 2 -15.53 -10.61 5.60
N ARG A 3 -16.03 -10.51 4.37
CA ARG A 3 -16.22 -11.69 3.51
C ARG A 3 -14.84 -12.09 3.00
N CYS A 4 -14.44 -13.34 3.24
CA CYS A 4 -13.21 -13.87 2.66
C CYS A 4 -13.27 -13.75 1.13
N ARG A 5 -12.35 -12.98 0.54
CA ARG A 5 -12.27 -12.76 -0.91
C ARG A 5 -11.34 -13.74 -1.62
N MET A 6 -10.52 -14.49 -0.87
CA MET A 6 -9.58 -15.47 -1.40
C MET A 6 -10.12 -16.88 -1.20
N HIS A 7 -10.45 -17.55 -2.31
CA HIS A 7 -11.08 -18.86 -2.28
C HIS A 7 -10.12 -19.95 -2.78
N VAL A 8 -10.00 -21.03 -2.02
CA VAL A 8 -9.31 -22.24 -2.46
C VAL A 8 -10.09 -22.84 -3.62
N VAL A 9 -9.42 -23.09 -4.74
CA VAL A 9 -10.05 -23.62 -5.96
C VAL A 9 -10.01 -25.14 -5.97
N ASP A 10 -8.87 -25.71 -5.60
CA ASP A 10 -8.61 -27.15 -5.58
C ASP A 10 -7.53 -27.52 -4.55
N ALA A 11 -7.20 -28.81 -4.46
CA ALA A 11 -6.18 -29.33 -3.54
C ALA A 11 -4.75 -28.87 -3.87
N LYS A 12 -4.49 -28.29 -5.05
CA LYS A 12 -3.17 -27.78 -5.44
C LYS A 12 -3.00 -26.31 -5.08
N THR A 13 -4.10 -25.60 -4.81
CA THR A 13 -4.09 -24.18 -4.44
C THR A 13 -3.24 -23.94 -3.20
N ASN A 14 -2.15 -23.17 -3.33
CA ASN A 14 -1.23 -22.90 -2.23
C ASN A 14 -0.50 -21.56 -2.39
N GLY A 15 -0.08 -20.98 -1.27
CA GLY A 15 0.66 -19.71 -1.23
C GLY A 15 2.17 -19.85 -1.27
N VAL A 16 2.71 -21.03 -1.64
CA VAL A 16 4.14 -21.37 -1.51
C VAL A 16 4.84 -21.39 -2.87
N ALA A 17 4.28 -22.11 -3.85
CA ALA A 17 4.90 -22.26 -5.16
C ALA A 17 4.55 -21.06 -6.06
N GLY A 18 5.57 -20.38 -6.57
CA GLY A 18 5.40 -19.22 -7.42
C GLY A 18 6.72 -18.63 -7.88
N VAL A 19 6.64 -17.69 -8.81
CA VAL A 19 7.79 -16.99 -9.36
C VAL A 19 7.67 -15.49 -9.11
N VAL A 20 8.79 -14.86 -8.79
CA VAL A 20 8.86 -13.39 -8.70
C VAL A 20 9.21 -12.83 -10.06
N VAL A 21 8.34 -11.98 -10.59
CA VAL A 21 8.49 -11.34 -11.90
C VAL A 21 8.62 -9.83 -11.75
N TRP A 22 9.44 -9.23 -12.59
CA TRP A 22 9.58 -7.77 -12.64
C TRP A 22 8.28 -7.11 -13.11
N SER A 23 7.89 -6.01 -12.48
CA SER A 23 6.74 -5.18 -12.87
C SER A 23 7.22 -3.88 -13.50
N PRO A 24 7.17 -3.74 -14.84
CA PRO A 24 7.60 -2.52 -15.52
C PRO A 24 6.83 -1.30 -15.06
N THR A 25 5.52 -1.41 -14.84
CA THR A 25 4.68 -0.29 -14.41
C THR A 25 5.08 0.23 -13.05
N LYS A 26 5.24 -0.64 -12.04
CA LYS A 26 5.70 -0.22 -10.70
C LYS A 26 7.07 0.45 -10.76
N SER A 27 7.97 -0.15 -11.52
CA SER A 27 9.36 0.30 -11.58
C SER A 27 9.54 1.61 -12.33
N LEU A 28 8.85 1.80 -13.45
CA LEU A 28 8.85 3.07 -14.17
C LEU A 28 8.18 4.17 -13.35
N TRP A 29 7.06 3.85 -12.70
CA TRP A 29 6.37 4.79 -11.82
C TRP A 29 7.26 5.24 -10.66
N LEU A 30 7.66 4.32 -9.78
CA LEU A 30 8.47 4.65 -8.62
C LEU A 30 9.84 5.21 -9.02
N GLY A 31 10.49 4.61 -10.03
CA GLY A 31 11.78 5.07 -10.53
C GLY A 31 11.75 6.49 -11.08
N SER A 32 10.70 6.88 -11.82
CA SER A 32 10.55 8.26 -12.31
C SER A 32 10.28 9.26 -11.19
N MET A 33 9.47 8.89 -10.19
CA MET A 33 9.22 9.72 -9.01
C MET A 33 10.50 9.90 -8.19
N MET A 34 11.25 8.82 -7.97
CA MET A 34 12.52 8.83 -7.26
C MET A 34 13.57 9.68 -7.98
N LEU A 35 13.74 9.48 -9.29
CA LEU A 35 14.69 10.26 -10.09
C LEU A 35 14.36 11.76 -10.01
N THR A 36 13.08 12.11 -10.18
CA THR A 36 12.63 13.50 -10.07
C THR A 36 12.84 14.05 -8.66
N ALA A 37 12.53 13.27 -7.61
CA ALA A 37 12.75 13.66 -6.22
C ALA A 37 14.24 13.90 -5.91
N LEU A 38 15.14 13.04 -6.39
CA LEU A 38 16.57 13.12 -6.14
C LEU A 38 17.24 14.27 -6.91
N VAL A 39 16.82 14.51 -8.15
CA VAL A 39 17.42 15.55 -9.01
C VAL A 39 16.75 16.90 -8.79
N ALA A 40 15.43 16.98 -8.98
CA ALA A 40 14.70 18.25 -8.90
C ALA A 40 14.35 18.65 -7.45
N GLY A 41 14.25 17.69 -6.51
CA GLY A 41 13.92 17.99 -5.11
C GLY A 41 14.88 18.99 -4.47
N PRO A 42 16.22 18.75 -4.49
CA PRO A 42 17.20 19.70 -3.98
C PRO A 42 17.18 21.04 -4.72
N LEU A 43 17.04 21.02 -6.06
CA LEU A 43 17.03 22.22 -6.91
C LEU A 43 15.81 23.11 -6.69
N THR A 44 14.72 22.54 -6.19
CA THR A 44 13.43 23.23 -5.97
C THR A 44 13.07 23.31 -4.50
N TRP A 45 14.02 23.04 -3.60
CA TRP A 45 13.78 23.05 -2.16
C TRP A 45 13.35 24.44 -1.69
N THR A 46 12.26 24.47 -0.94
CA THR A 46 11.86 25.61 -0.10
C THR A 46 11.21 25.07 1.16
N LEU A 47 11.27 25.81 2.27
CA LEU A 47 10.62 25.40 3.51
C LEU A 47 9.10 25.17 3.30
N ASN A 48 8.43 26.05 2.56
CA ASN A 48 6.99 25.93 2.30
C ASN A 48 6.65 24.69 1.46
N ALA A 49 7.44 24.35 0.44
CA ALA A 49 7.23 23.12 -0.34
C ALA A 49 7.49 21.85 0.49
N ALA A 50 8.50 21.88 1.36
CA ALA A 50 8.79 20.77 2.26
C ALA A 50 7.67 20.55 3.29
N VAL A 51 7.19 21.62 3.94
CA VAL A 51 6.08 21.55 4.90
C VAL A 51 4.79 21.09 4.20
N MET A 52 4.45 21.66 3.05
CA MET A 52 3.29 21.23 2.26
C MET A 52 3.38 19.74 1.89
N SER A 53 4.54 19.29 1.41
CA SER A 53 4.75 17.88 1.07
C SER A 53 4.62 16.97 2.29
N ALA A 54 5.15 17.37 3.44
CA ALA A 54 5.02 16.62 4.68
C ALA A 54 3.55 16.51 5.13
N LEU A 55 2.80 17.61 5.11
CA LEU A 55 1.37 17.64 5.45
C LEU A 55 0.56 16.78 4.48
N LEU A 56 0.83 16.88 3.17
CA LEU A 56 0.15 16.09 2.16
C LEU A 56 0.50 14.60 2.26
N THR A 57 1.74 14.26 2.61
CA THR A 57 2.18 12.88 2.91
C THR A 57 1.39 12.34 4.11
N ALA A 58 1.38 13.07 5.23
CA ALA A 58 0.66 12.67 6.43
C ALA A 58 -0.86 12.51 6.15
N GLY A 59 -1.46 13.44 5.43
CA GLY A 59 -2.87 13.39 5.05
C GLY A 59 -3.18 12.19 4.15
N THR A 60 -2.43 11.98 3.07
CA THR A 60 -2.68 10.86 2.14
C THR A 60 -2.42 9.50 2.77
N LEU A 61 -1.39 9.35 3.61
CA LEU A 61 -1.13 8.11 4.34
C LEU A 61 -2.15 7.83 5.44
N CYS A 62 -2.49 8.82 6.26
CA CYS A 62 -3.43 8.63 7.37
C CYS A 62 -4.87 8.51 6.87
N PHE A 63 -5.41 9.59 6.30
CA PHE A 63 -6.80 9.67 5.86
C PHE A 63 -7.05 8.79 4.63
N GLY A 64 -6.10 8.79 3.69
CA GLY A 64 -6.26 8.06 2.43
C GLY A 64 -5.98 6.57 2.56
N HIS A 65 -4.76 6.21 2.97
CA HIS A 65 -4.33 4.81 2.96
C HIS A 65 -4.79 4.05 4.20
N SER A 66 -4.39 4.46 5.41
CA SER A 66 -4.71 3.75 6.66
C SER A 66 -6.22 3.73 6.93
N VAL A 67 -6.88 4.89 6.95
CA VAL A 67 -8.32 4.95 7.23
C VAL A 67 -9.14 4.51 6.01
N GLY A 68 -8.82 5.05 4.82
CA GLY A 68 -9.59 4.83 3.60
C GLY A 68 -9.41 3.47 2.93
N MET A 69 -8.20 3.19 2.43
CA MET A 69 -7.95 1.94 1.72
C MET A 69 -7.91 0.73 2.66
N HIS A 70 -7.18 0.84 3.76
CA HIS A 70 -6.93 -0.28 4.65
C HIS A 70 -8.14 -0.59 5.54
N ARG A 71 -8.52 0.32 6.45
CA ARG A 71 -9.61 0.03 7.41
C ARG A 71 -11.00 0.05 6.78
N LEU A 72 -11.30 1.00 5.90
CA LEU A 72 -12.62 1.07 5.26
C LEU A 72 -12.76 0.11 4.06
N LEU A 73 -11.94 0.25 3.02
CA LEU A 73 -12.17 -0.50 1.77
C LEU A 73 -11.81 -1.99 1.92
N ILE A 74 -10.63 -2.30 2.47
CA ILE A 74 -10.13 -3.66 2.64
C ILE A 74 -10.86 -4.38 3.77
N HIS A 75 -10.78 -3.86 5.00
CA HIS A 75 -11.27 -4.55 6.19
C HIS A 75 -12.75 -4.33 6.50
N ARG A 76 -13.37 -3.30 5.90
CA ARG A 76 -14.77 -2.92 6.17
C ARG A 76 -15.03 -2.74 7.68
N SER A 77 -14.06 -2.16 8.39
CA SER A 77 -14.10 -1.98 9.84
C SER A 77 -15.15 -0.96 10.29
N PHE A 78 -15.60 -0.08 9.40
CA PHE A 78 -16.67 0.88 9.65
C PHE A 78 -17.43 1.21 8.35
N VAL A 79 -18.52 1.94 8.49
CA VAL A 79 -19.34 2.46 7.37
C VAL A 79 -19.37 3.98 7.42
N CYS A 80 -19.41 4.62 6.26
CA CYS A 80 -19.52 6.08 6.16
C CYS A 80 -20.33 6.50 4.92
N PRO A 81 -20.76 7.76 4.81
CA PRO A 81 -21.40 8.26 3.60
C PRO A 81 -20.50 8.10 2.37
N ARG A 82 -21.07 7.78 1.20
CA ARG A 82 -20.31 7.44 -0.01
C ARG A 82 -19.33 8.51 -0.47
N TRP A 83 -19.66 9.79 -0.29
CA TRP A 83 -18.76 10.89 -0.67
C TRP A 83 -17.47 10.86 0.14
N LEU A 84 -17.55 10.49 1.42
CA LEU A 84 -16.40 10.40 2.32
C LEU A 84 -15.57 9.15 1.98
N GLU A 85 -16.22 8.02 1.70
CA GLU A 85 -15.56 6.81 1.19
C GLU A 85 -14.75 7.13 -0.08
N TYR A 86 -15.34 7.83 -1.04
CA TYR A 86 -14.66 8.21 -2.28
C TYR A 86 -13.52 9.20 -2.04
N ALA A 87 -13.69 10.19 -1.15
CA ALA A 87 -12.63 11.11 -0.81
C ALA A 87 -11.42 10.38 -0.19
N MET A 88 -11.67 9.46 0.74
CA MET A 88 -10.62 8.66 1.37
C MET A 88 -9.95 7.70 0.38
N VAL A 89 -10.71 6.98 -0.45
CA VAL A 89 -10.12 6.08 -1.45
C VAL A 89 -9.33 6.84 -2.51
N TYR A 90 -9.81 8.01 -2.96
CA TYR A 90 -9.07 8.87 -3.87
C TYR A 90 -7.74 9.30 -3.23
N ALA A 91 -7.79 9.82 -1.99
CA ALA A 91 -6.59 10.21 -1.25
C ALA A 91 -5.61 9.04 -1.04
N GLY A 92 -6.10 7.82 -0.81
CA GLY A 92 -5.28 6.62 -0.71
C GLY A 92 -4.62 6.24 -2.04
N THR A 93 -5.30 6.49 -3.16
CA THR A 93 -4.74 6.27 -4.51
C THR A 93 -3.56 7.22 -4.77
N LEU A 94 -3.60 8.42 -4.21
CA LEU A 94 -2.52 9.41 -4.33
C LEU A 94 -1.21 8.99 -3.64
N VAL A 95 -1.22 8.00 -2.75
CA VAL A 95 0.00 7.42 -2.16
C VAL A 95 0.91 6.82 -3.23
N GLY A 96 0.32 6.32 -4.33
CA GLY A 96 1.07 5.82 -5.49
C GLY A 96 1.39 4.32 -5.46
N LEU A 97 0.65 3.54 -4.65
CA LEU A 97 0.81 2.08 -4.55
C LEU A 97 -0.01 1.29 -5.60
N GLY A 98 -0.92 1.96 -6.30
CA GLY A 98 -1.84 1.36 -7.27
C GLY A 98 -3.28 1.79 -7.05
N GLY A 99 -4.17 1.26 -7.88
CA GLY A 99 -5.62 1.48 -7.75
C GLY A 99 -6.25 0.70 -6.60
N PRO A 100 -7.50 1.06 -6.21
CA PRO A 100 -8.21 0.48 -5.08
C PRO A 100 -8.39 -1.05 -5.16
N ARG A 101 -8.77 -1.61 -6.31
CA ARG A 101 -8.93 -3.08 -6.44
C ARG A 101 -7.58 -3.78 -6.44
N ARG A 102 -6.55 -3.14 -6.99
CA ARG A 102 -5.19 -3.68 -6.93
C ARG A 102 -4.69 -3.73 -5.50
N MET A 103 -4.93 -2.67 -4.72
CA MET A 103 -4.58 -2.63 -3.30
C MET A 103 -5.36 -3.70 -2.52
N LEU A 104 -6.66 -3.85 -2.81
CA LEU A 104 -7.51 -4.90 -2.24
C LEU A 104 -6.94 -6.30 -2.48
N TYR A 105 -6.59 -6.60 -3.74
CA TYR A 105 -5.98 -7.87 -4.12
C TYR A 105 -4.64 -8.10 -3.43
N MET A 106 -3.72 -7.14 -3.49
CA MET A 106 -2.36 -7.27 -2.96
C MET A 106 -2.36 -7.46 -1.44
N HIS A 107 -3.28 -6.79 -0.74
CA HIS A 107 -3.49 -7.00 0.67
C HIS A 107 -4.01 -8.41 0.96
N ASP A 108 -5.14 -8.78 0.35
CA ASP A 108 -5.82 -10.04 0.64
C ASP A 108 -4.98 -11.27 0.26
N ILE A 109 -4.17 -11.20 -0.81
CA ILE A 109 -3.34 -12.33 -1.23
C ILE A 109 -2.17 -12.54 -0.26
N ARG A 110 -1.57 -11.44 0.22
CA ARG A 110 -0.50 -11.48 1.22
C ARG A 110 -1.04 -12.08 2.51
N ASP A 111 -2.15 -11.56 3.02
CA ASP A 111 -2.75 -12.03 4.28
C ASP A 111 -3.18 -13.49 4.17
N TRP A 112 -3.78 -13.89 3.03
CA TRP A 112 -4.14 -15.29 2.78
C TRP A 112 -2.91 -16.20 2.79
N CYS A 113 -1.81 -15.82 2.10
CA CYS A 113 -0.56 -16.57 2.06
C CYS A 113 0.08 -16.68 3.45
N GLN A 114 0.18 -15.57 4.19
CA GLN A 114 0.80 -15.50 5.51
C GLN A 114 0.06 -16.35 6.56
N ARG A 115 -1.27 -16.51 6.41
CA ARG A 115 -2.11 -17.35 7.27
C ARG A 115 -2.04 -18.84 6.95
N GLN A 116 -1.36 -19.26 5.88
CA GLN A 116 -1.08 -20.67 5.62
C GLN A 116 0.08 -21.19 6.47
N SER A 117 0.19 -22.51 6.60
CA SER A 117 1.30 -23.19 7.31
C SER A 117 2.67 -22.99 6.66
N ALA A 118 2.70 -22.62 5.39
CA ALA A 118 3.89 -22.21 4.65
C ALA A 118 3.52 -21.10 3.67
N CYS A 119 4.47 -20.21 3.38
CA CYS A 119 4.26 -19.02 2.56
C CYS A 119 5.47 -18.73 1.68
N HIS A 120 5.23 -18.29 0.45
CA HIS A 120 6.29 -17.88 -0.46
C HIS A 120 7.05 -16.68 0.13
N PRO A 121 8.41 -16.66 0.13
CA PRO A 121 9.22 -15.62 0.76
C PRO A 121 8.94 -14.17 0.31
N PHE A 122 8.30 -13.99 -0.85
CA PHE A 122 7.86 -12.69 -1.36
C PHE A 122 6.84 -12.01 -0.43
N TYR A 123 5.91 -12.78 0.16
CA TYR A 123 4.83 -12.24 0.99
C TYR A 123 5.20 -12.14 2.46
N THR A 124 6.31 -12.72 2.90
CA THR A 124 6.65 -12.79 4.33
C THR A 124 7.29 -11.52 4.87
N HIS A 125 7.83 -10.67 4.00
CA HIS A 125 8.72 -9.57 4.36
C HIS A 125 10.01 -9.97 5.10
N GLN A 126 10.33 -11.26 5.15
CA GLN A 126 11.49 -11.80 5.90
C GLN A 126 12.69 -12.10 5.02
N SER A 127 12.63 -11.74 3.74
CA SER A 127 13.83 -11.71 2.89
C SER A 127 14.74 -10.57 3.36
N GLY A 128 16.07 -10.68 3.21
CA GLY A 128 16.97 -9.58 3.59
C GLY A 128 16.55 -8.24 2.95
N ILE A 129 16.63 -7.14 3.71
CA ILE A 129 16.02 -5.84 3.41
C ILE A 129 16.16 -5.35 1.96
N VAL A 130 17.33 -5.53 1.34
CA VAL A 130 17.58 -5.11 -0.05
C VAL A 130 16.77 -5.96 -1.04
N LYS A 131 16.76 -7.29 -0.84
CA LYS A 131 16.00 -8.22 -1.67
C LYS A 131 14.50 -7.98 -1.51
N ASP A 132 14.05 -7.76 -0.27
CA ASP A 132 12.64 -7.47 0.01
C ASP A 132 12.17 -6.15 -0.61
N ALA A 133 13.02 -5.11 -0.57
CA ALA A 133 12.77 -3.83 -1.22
C ALA A 133 12.57 -4.01 -2.73
N ILE A 134 13.52 -4.68 -3.39
CA ILE A 134 13.44 -4.94 -4.84
C ILE A 134 12.16 -5.71 -5.15
N TRP A 135 11.87 -6.77 -4.40
CA TRP A 135 10.68 -7.57 -4.64
C TRP A 135 9.37 -6.79 -4.47
N ASN A 136 9.19 -6.09 -3.36
CA ASN A 136 7.92 -5.44 -3.06
C ASN A 136 7.70 -4.13 -3.85
N LEU A 137 8.78 -3.38 -4.11
CA LEU A 137 8.70 -2.09 -4.80
C LEU A 137 8.72 -2.23 -6.33
N HIS A 138 9.35 -3.29 -6.87
CA HIS A 138 9.57 -3.43 -8.31
C HIS A 138 9.01 -4.70 -8.92
N CYS A 139 8.67 -5.71 -8.12
CA CYS A 139 8.22 -7.01 -8.62
C CYS A 139 6.81 -7.37 -8.16
N GLU A 140 6.35 -8.51 -8.66
CA GLU A 140 5.10 -9.18 -8.33
C GLU A 140 5.36 -10.68 -8.20
N CYS A 141 4.59 -11.38 -7.38
CA CYS A 141 4.66 -12.82 -7.27
C CYS A 141 3.48 -13.45 -8.01
N HIS A 142 3.79 -14.32 -8.97
CA HIS A 142 2.83 -15.15 -9.66
C HIS A 142 2.89 -16.55 -9.06
N LEU A 143 1.90 -16.88 -8.24
CA LEU A 143 1.76 -18.24 -7.70
C LEU A 143 1.41 -19.21 -8.84
N GLU A 144 1.89 -20.44 -8.75
CA GLU A 144 1.59 -21.50 -9.73
C GLU A 144 0.13 -21.94 -9.65
N HIS A 145 -0.39 -22.03 -8.42
CA HIS A 145 -1.78 -22.38 -8.12
C HIS A 145 -2.39 -21.35 -7.15
N PRO A 146 -2.68 -20.12 -7.61
CA PRO A 146 -3.22 -19.06 -6.76
C PRO A 146 -4.65 -19.36 -6.32
N PRO A 147 -5.09 -18.83 -5.17
CA PRO A 147 -6.51 -18.79 -4.83
C PRO A 147 -7.28 -17.90 -5.82
N GLU A 148 -8.58 -18.14 -5.94
CA GLU A 148 -9.45 -17.28 -6.72
C GLU A 148 -9.84 -16.05 -5.91
N PHE A 149 -9.55 -14.86 -6.46
CA PHE A 149 -9.94 -13.58 -5.88
C PHE A 149 -11.34 -13.16 -6.33
N ARG A 150 -12.31 -13.15 -5.40
CA ARG A 150 -13.71 -12.79 -5.63
C ARG A 150 -14.13 -11.54 -4.82
N PRO A 151 -13.73 -10.33 -5.25
CA PRO A 151 -14.13 -9.10 -4.58
C PRO A 151 -15.61 -8.76 -4.78
N GLU A 152 -16.15 -7.93 -3.90
CA GLU A 152 -17.57 -7.58 -3.87
C GLU A 152 -17.99 -6.82 -5.15
N ALA A 153 -19.22 -7.08 -5.62
CA ALA A 153 -19.80 -6.40 -6.78
C ALA A 153 -19.80 -4.87 -6.62
N ALA A 154 -19.96 -4.37 -5.39
CA ALA A 154 -19.90 -2.94 -5.07
C ALA A 154 -18.54 -2.30 -5.39
N VAL A 155 -17.45 -3.08 -5.38
CA VAL A 155 -16.12 -2.62 -5.79
C VAL A 155 -15.91 -2.85 -7.29
N THR A 156 -16.26 -4.03 -7.81
CA THR A 156 -15.96 -4.40 -9.21
C THR A 156 -16.84 -3.72 -10.25
N GLN A 157 -18.09 -3.40 -9.93
CA GLN A 157 -19.06 -2.82 -10.87
C GLN A 157 -19.19 -1.29 -10.75
N ASN A 158 -18.46 -0.68 -9.81
CA ASN A 158 -18.56 0.75 -9.57
C ASN A 158 -17.56 1.52 -10.44
N ARG A 159 -18.09 2.46 -11.24
CA ARG A 159 -17.30 3.28 -12.16
C ARG A 159 -16.19 4.08 -11.48
N PHE A 160 -16.40 4.56 -10.26
CA PHE A 160 -15.39 5.31 -9.52
C PHE A 160 -14.14 4.45 -9.26
N TYR A 161 -14.32 3.22 -8.74
CA TYR A 161 -13.18 2.33 -8.49
C TYR A 161 -12.54 1.86 -9.80
N GLN A 162 -13.33 1.55 -10.83
CA GLN A 162 -12.81 1.16 -12.15
C GLN A 162 -11.94 2.27 -12.78
N LEU A 163 -12.39 3.53 -12.69
CA LEU A 163 -11.63 4.68 -13.18
C LEU A 163 -10.32 4.84 -12.41
N LEU A 164 -10.36 4.74 -11.07
CA LEU A 164 -9.15 4.80 -10.26
C LEU A 164 -8.20 3.64 -10.56
N ASP A 165 -8.68 2.42 -10.71
CA ASP A 165 -7.82 1.28 -11.09
C ASP A 165 -7.12 1.50 -12.43
N ARG A 166 -7.85 2.04 -13.41
CA ARG A 166 -7.31 2.28 -14.75
C ARG A 166 -6.36 3.47 -14.79
N HIS A 167 -6.63 4.51 -13.99
CA HIS A 167 -5.99 5.81 -14.08
C HIS A 167 -5.32 6.24 -12.77
N TRP A 168 -4.89 5.31 -11.92
CA TRP A 168 -4.31 5.62 -10.60
C TRP A 168 -3.08 6.53 -10.68
N ILE A 169 -2.26 6.42 -11.74
CA ILE A 169 -1.14 7.36 -12.00
C ILE A 169 -1.68 8.74 -12.35
N ALA A 170 -2.65 8.80 -13.27
CA ALA A 170 -3.27 10.05 -13.71
C ALA A 170 -4.14 10.70 -12.63
N ALA A 171 -4.53 9.98 -11.58
CA ALA A 171 -5.19 10.54 -10.41
C ALA A 171 -4.32 11.59 -9.69
N GLN A 172 -3.02 11.64 -9.96
CA GLN A 172 -2.15 12.73 -9.49
C GLN A 172 -2.43 14.07 -10.17
N LEU A 173 -2.96 14.07 -11.41
CA LEU A 173 -3.05 15.28 -12.23
C LEU A 173 -3.90 16.40 -11.61
N PRO A 174 -5.07 16.15 -10.99
CA PRO A 174 -5.83 17.22 -10.35
C PRO A 174 -5.06 17.87 -9.20
N VAL A 175 -4.36 17.06 -8.38
CA VAL A 175 -3.55 17.57 -7.27
C VAL A 175 -2.31 18.30 -7.79
N ALA A 176 -1.66 17.77 -8.83
CA ALA A 176 -0.53 18.40 -9.48
C ALA A 176 -0.88 19.79 -10.04
N ALA A 177 -2.04 19.93 -10.68
CA ALA A 177 -2.52 21.21 -11.21
C ALA A 177 -2.74 22.23 -10.09
N VAL A 178 -3.39 21.83 -9.00
CA VAL A 178 -3.62 22.70 -7.83
C VAL A 178 -2.30 23.12 -7.18
N LEU A 179 -1.37 22.18 -6.99
CA LEU A 179 -0.06 22.45 -6.40
C LEU A 179 0.76 23.41 -7.26
N PHE A 180 0.76 23.19 -8.58
CA PHE A 180 1.46 24.06 -9.51
C PHE A 180 0.87 25.48 -9.52
N ALA A 181 -0.46 25.60 -9.53
CA ALA A 181 -1.12 26.91 -9.46
C ALA A 181 -0.84 27.65 -8.14
N ALA A 182 -0.74 26.93 -7.03
CA ALA A 182 -0.57 27.52 -5.70
C ALA A 182 0.89 27.89 -5.36
N GLY A 183 1.86 27.08 -5.78
CA GLY A 183 3.27 27.26 -5.39
C GLY A 183 4.30 26.86 -6.45
N GLY A 184 3.86 26.77 -7.70
CA GLY A 184 4.73 26.57 -8.86
C GLY A 184 5.45 25.23 -8.88
N VAL A 185 6.61 25.20 -9.55
CA VAL A 185 7.44 24.01 -9.70
C VAL A 185 7.89 23.41 -8.37
N PRO A 186 8.29 24.18 -7.34
CA PRO A 186 8.61 23.62 -6.02
C PRO A 186 7.49 22.76 -5.43
N TRP A 187 6.27 23.26 -5.43
CA TRP A 187 5.12 22.53 -4.88
C TRP A 187 4.76 21.32 -5.73
N LEU A 188 4.92 21.40 -7.05
CA LEU A 188 4.70 20.27 -7.95
C LEU A 188 5.71 19.13 -7.69
N VAL A 189 7.01 19.43 -7.66
CA VAL A 189 8.07 18.44 -7.45
C VAL A 189 7.96 17.81 -6.07
N TRP A 190 7.82 18.63 -5.03
CA TRP A 190 7.73 18.14 -3.65
C TRP A 190 6.41 17.43 -3.38
N GLY A 191 5.31 18.07 -3.73
CA GLY A 191 3.98 17.54 -3.44
C GLY A 191 3.60 16.32 -4.27
N ILE A 192 4.25 16.05 -5.41
CA ILE A 192 4.05 14.82 -6.20
C ILE A 192 5.24 13.86 -6.04
N SER A 193 6.41 14.21 -6.56
CA SER A 193 7.53 13.25 -6.70
C SER A 193 8.17 12.89 -5.36
N VAL A 194 8.50 13.89 -4.54
CA VAL A 194 9.07 13.65 -3.20
C VAL A 194 8.04 12.94 -2.33
N ARG A 195 6.79 13.43 -2.29
CA ARG A 195 5.69 12.83 -1.53
C ARG A 195 5.44 11.37 -1.91
N VAL A 196 5.27 11.04 -3.19
CA VAL A 196 5.00 9.65 -3.64
C VAL A 196 6.17 8.74 -3.30
N THR A 197 7.40 9.19 -3.53
CA THR A 197 8.62 8.44 -3.20
C THR A 197 8.66 8.10 -1.71
N THR A 198 8.55 9.13 -0.86
CA THR A 198 8.55 8.97 0.60
C THR A 198 7.41 8.07 1.07
N SER A 199 6.21 8.26 0.51
CA SER A 199 5.03 7.48 0.91
C SER A 199 5.17 6.01 0.52
N THR A 200 5.63 5.72 -0.69
CA THR A 200 5.75 4.36 -1.21
C THR A 200 6.86 3.58 -0.50
N ILE A 201 8.05 4.18 -0.38
CA ILE A 201 9.18 3.55 0.33
C ILE A 201 8.87 3.43 1.82
N GLY A 202 8.31 4.48 2.43
CA GLY A 202 7.95 4.48 3.84
C GLY A 202 6.89 3.42 4.17
N HIS A 203 5.85 3.28 3.34
CA HIS A 203 4.83 2.25 3.50
C HIS A 203 5.43 0.83 3.47
N TRP A 204 6.30 0.54 2.49
CA TRP A 204 7.00 -0.74 2.44
C TRP A 204 7.89 -0.94 3.68
N LEU A 205 8.68 0.06 4.06
CA LEU A 205 9.62 -0.03 5.18
C LEU A 205 8.91 -0.32 6.50
N VAL A 206 7.76 0.32 6.76
CA VAL A 206 6.93 0.03 7.94
C VAL A 206 6.48 -1.43 7.92
N GLY A 207 5.98 -1.94 6.79
CA GLY A 207 5.61 -3.35 6.65
C GLY A 207 6.78 -4.30 6.87
N TYR A 208 7.95 -3.98 6.31
CA TYR A 208 9.17 -4.76 6.52
C TYR A 208 9.57 -4.83 8.00
N ILE A 209 9.66 -3.68 8.68
CA ILE A 209 10.04 -3.65 10.10
C ILE A 209 9.00 -4.40 10.94
N ALA A 210 7.71 -4.19 10.67
CA ALA A 210 6.62 -4.81 11.42
C ALA A 210 6.51 -6.33 11.23
N HIS A 211 7.22 -6.93 10.27
CA HIS A 211 7.30 -8.37 10.08
C HIS A 211 8.62 -9.00 10.57
N ASN A 212 9.56 -8.19 11.03
CA ASN A 212 10.88 -8.67 11.46
C ASN A 212 11.26 -8.25 12.89
N MET A 213 10.65 -7.20 13.42
CA MET A 213 11.07 -6.57 14.67
C MET A 213 9.89 -6.08 15.48
N GLY A 214 9.96 -6.24 16.80
CA GLY A 214 9.01 -5.67 17.75
C GLY A 214 8.44 -6.70 18.71
N GLN A 215 7.31 -6.34 19.32
CA GLN A 215 6.63 -7.16 20.32
C GLN A 215 5.57 -8.05 19.65
N GLN A 216 5.51 -9.31 20.07
CA GLN A 216 4.50 -10.26 19.60
C GLN A 216 3.64 -10.70 20.79
N GLU A 217 2.55 -9.99 21.05
CA GLU A 217 1.62 -10.31 22.15
C GLU A 217 0.73 -11.50 21.80
N TRP A 218 0.32 -11.59 20.54
CA TRP A 218 -0.56 -12.61 19.99
C TRP A 218 0.22 -13.56 19.10
N HIS A 219 0.02 -14.86 19.30
CA HIS A 219 0.54 -15.91 18.42
C HIS A 219 -0.60 -16.53 17.61
N ILE A 220 -0.53 -16.37 16.29
CA ILE A 220 -1.53 -16.91 15.36
C ILE A 220 -1.12 -18.33 15.01
N ARG A 221 -1.77 -19.33 15.63
CA ARG A 221 -1.46 -20.74 15.43
C ARG A 221 -1.71 -21.15 13.98
N GLY A 222 -0.74 -21.85 13.38
CA GLY A 222 -0.83 -22.36 12.01
C GLY A 222 -0.48 -21.34 10.92
N ALA A 223 -0.29 -20.06 11.27
CA ALA A 223 0.23 -19.06 10.34
C ALA A 223 1.77 -19.13 10.26
N SER A 224 2.28 -19.15 9.04
CA SER A 224 3.72 -19.18 8.75
C SER A 224 4.43 -17.87 9.05
N VAL A 225 3.70 -16.76 9.08
CA VAL A 225 4.23 -15.42 9.35
C VAL A 225 3.50 -14.81 10.54
N GLN A 226 4.26 -14.15 11.41
CA GLN A 226 3.72 -13.35 12.49
C GLN A 226 4.00 -11.86 12.20
N GLY A 227 3.10 -10.99 12.66
CA GLY A 227 3.34 -9.55 12.74
C GLY A 227 3.83 -9.16 14.11
N TYR A 228 4.47 -7.99 14.21
CA TYR A 228 5.04 -7.43 15.43
C TYR A 228 4.58 -6.00 15.64
N ASN A 229 4.30 -5.63 16.89
CA ASN A 229 4.04 -4.26 17.27
C ASN A 229 5.34 -3.49 17.45
N ILE A 230 5.41 -2.29 16.88
CA ILE A 230 6.57 -1.41 17.05
C ILE A 230 6.22 -0.29 18.02
N ALA A 231 6.68 -0.44 19.27
CA ALA A 231 6.42 0.52 20.34
C ALA A 231 6.88 1.94 19.96
N GLY A 232 6.05 2.94 20.29
CA GLY A 232 6.34 4.35 20.04
C GLY A 232 6.13 4.83 18.60
N LEU A 233 5.94 3.93 17.61
CA LEU A 233 5.73 4.33 16.22
C LEU A 233 4.25 4.43 15.81
N GLY A 234 3.31 4.18 16.72
CA GLY A 234 1.88 4.22 16.43
C GLY A 234 1.42 5.54 15.80
N LEU A 235 1.85 6.69 16.33
CA LEU A 235 1.47 7.99 15.77
C LEU A 235 2.12 8.23 14.39
N LEU A 236 3.41 7.89 14.25
CA LEU A 236 4.17 8.11 13.00
C LEU A 236 3.67 7.24 11.85
N THR A 237 3.24 6.02 12.17
CA THR A 237 2.69 5.06 11.21
C THR A 237 1.17 5.16 11.10
N MET A 238 0.55 6.14 11.75
CA MET A 238 -0.91 6.33 11.73
C MET A 238 -1.70 5.10 12.22
N GLY A 239 -1.09 4.34 13.12
CA GLY A 239 -1.62 3.14 13.75
C GLY A 239 -1.17 1.83 13.10
N GLU A 240 -0.48 1.87 11.95
CA GLU A 240 0.00 0.66 11.26
C GLU A 240 1.10 -0.09 12.04
N ALA A 241 1.77 0.55 13.00
CA ALA A 241 2.75 -0.09 13.88
C ALA A 241 2.14 -1.08 14.88
N TRP A 242 0.81 -1.18 15.02
CA TRP A 242 0.12 -2.19 15.83
C TRP A 242 -0.15 -3.45 15.01
N HIS A 243 0.89 -3.93 14.32
CA HIS A 243 0.76 -4.93 13.27
C HIS A 243 0.46 -6.34 13.80
N ASN A 244 0.94 -6.69 15.01
CA ASN A 244 0.61 -7.98 15.62
C ASN A 244 -0.90 -8.08 15.94
N ASN A 245 -1.47 -7.02 16.53
CA ASN A 245 -2.91 -6.95 16.80
C ASN A 245 -3.70 -6.97 15.49
N HIS A 246 -3.25 -6.23 14.48
CA HIS A 246 -3.87 -6.19 13.17
C HIS A 246 -3.95 -7.58 12.51
N HIS A 247 -2.88 -8.37 12.56
CA HIS A 247 -2.88 -9.73 12.02
C HIS A 247 -3.82 -10.68 12.77
N ALA A 248 -3.99 -10.45 14.07
CA ALA A 248 -4.77 -11.31 14.95
C ALA A 248 -6.29 -11.12 14.83
N PHE A 249 -6.78 -9.91 14.48
CA PHE A 249 -8.20 -9.54 14.54
C PHE A 249 -8.79 -9.01 13.23
#